data_AF-A0A8T7HQI5-F1
#
_entry.id   AF-A0A8T7HQI5-F1
#
_cell.length_a   1.000
_cell.length_b   1.000
_cell.length_c   1.000
_cell.angle_alpha   90.00
_cell.angle_beta   90.00
_cell.angle_gamma   90.00
#
_symmetry.space_group_name_H-M   'P 1'
#
loop_
_entity.id
_entity.type
_entity.pdbx_description
1 polymer ?
#
loop_
_entity_poly.entity_id
_entity_poly.type
_entity_poly.pdbx_seq_one_letter_code
_entity_poly.pdbx_strand_id
1 'polypeptide(L)'
;MDISDRSLQELTAIIEESKTGFDIDILDKWYFKITEYAKEEAPHHLIESIGYEQDNVLSMKFKINCSKRAVPHLNRAIEHYMPEMQYVTQLYFQIVQQIIQKEYEEYNPEKSGGD
;
A
#
# COMPACT_ATOMS: atom_id res chain seq x y z
N MET A 1 14.02 22.48 -28.77
CA MET A 1 13.24 22.26 -27.53
C MET A 1 14.25 21.84 -26.49
N ASP A 2 14.38 22.59 -25.40
CA ASP A 2 15.50 22.42 -24.48
C ASP A 2 15.24 21.28 -23.49
N ILE A 3 16.29 20.63 -22.99
CA ILE A 3 16.17 19.57 -21.97
C ILE A 3 15.56 20.14 -20.69
N SER A 4 15.88 21.40 -20.35
CA SER A 4 15.30 22.09 -19.18
C SER A 4 13.78 22.26 -19.26
N ASP A 5 13.21 22.46 -20.46
CA ASP A 5 11.77 22.64 -20.66
C ASP A 5 11.01 21.34 -20.40
N ARG A 6 11.56 20.21 -20.88
CA ARG A 6 11.00 18.87 -20.61
C ARG A 6 11.03 18.54 -19.11
N SER A 7 12.15 18.75 -18.43
CA SER A 7 12.24 18.44 -16.99
C SER A 7 11.35 19.33 -16.13
N LEU A 8 11.09 20.58 -16.55
CA LEU A 8 10.08 21.44 -15.91
C LEU A 8 8.66 20.89 -16.11
N GLN A 9 8.33 20.35 -17.27
CA GLN A 9 7.03 19.73 -17.55
C GLN A 9 6.84 18.43 -16.73
N GLU A 10 7.88 17.58 -16.64
CA GLU A 10 7.88 16.36 -15.83
C GLU A 10 7.73 16.67 -14.32
N LEU A 11 8.46 17.66 -13.81
CA LEU A 11 8.28 18.15 -12.42
C LEU A 11 6.90 18.76 -12.18
N THR A 12 6.35 19.49 -13.16
CA THR A 12 4.99 20.06 -13.06
C THR A 12 3.94 18.97 -12.96
N ALA A 13 4.03 17.92 -13.79
CA ALA A 13 3.11 16.77 -13.74
C ALA A 13 3.13 16.07 -12.36
N ILE A 14 4.32 15.84 -11.79
CA ILE A 14 4.48 15.27 -10.44
C ILE A 14 3.85 16.20 -9.38
N ILE A 15 4.02 17.52 -9.50
CA ILE A 15 3.41 18.51 -8.59
C ILE A 15 1.88 18.54 -8.73
N GLU A 16 1.31 18.27 -9.89
CA GLU A 16 -0.16 18.20 -10.06
C GLU A 16 -0.73 16.87 -9.58
N GLU A 17 -0.09 15.75 -9.90
CA GLU A 17 -0.45 14.41 -9.41
C GLU A 17 -0.39 14.34 -7.88
N SER A 18 0.66 14.89 -7.25
CA SER A 18 0.84 14.90 -5.80
C SER A 18 -0.25 15.63 -5.01
N LYS A 19 -0.99 16.56 -5.64
CA LYS A 19 -2.18 17.19 -5.03
C LYS A 19 -3.37 16.24 -4.91
N THR A 20 -3.35 15.10 -5.60
CA THR A 20 -4.45 14.12 -5.67
C THR A 20 -4.08 12.74 -5.10
N GLY A 21 -2.82 12.31 -5.17
CA GLY A 21 -2.40 10.98 -4.70
C GLY A 21 -2.54 10.71 -3.18
N PHE A 22 -2.88 11.74 -2.38
CA PHE A 22 -3.24 11.66 -0.96
C PHE A 22 -4.71 11.99 -0.68
N ASP A 23 -5.57 12.03 -1.70
CA ASP A 23 -7.02 12.17 -1.48
C ASP A 23 -7.55 10.95 -0.72
N ILE A 24 -8.35 11.20 0.31
CA ILE A 24 -8.97 10.19 1.18
C ILE A 24 -9.77 9.18 0.35
N ASP A 25 -10.53 9.69 -0.62
CA ASP A 25 -11.36 8.90 -1.52
C ASP A 25 -10.52 8.07 -2.49
N ILE A 26 -9.25 8.42 -2.73
CA ILE A 26 -8.34 7.62 -3.55
C ILE A 26 -7.66 6.54 -2.71
N LEU A 27 -7.21 6.88 -1.49
CA LEU A 27 -6.61 5.91 -0.57
C LEU A 27 -7.59 4.79 -0.20
N ASP A 28 -8.84 5.11 0.14
CA ASP A 28 -9.88 4.11 0.46
C ASP A 28 -10.11 3.12 -0.71
N LYS A 29 -10.24 3.63 -1.94
CA LYS A 29 -10.41 2.78 -3.14
C LYS A 29 -9.24 1.83 -3.36
N TRP A 30 -8.02 2.23 -3.02
CA TRP A 30 -6.84 1.34 -3.10
C TRP A 30 -6.83 0.32 -1.96
N TYR A 31 -7.12 0.72 -0.72
CA TYR A 31 -7.29 -0.21 0.40
C TYR A 31 -8.35 -1.28 0.10
N PHE A 32 -9.49 -0.89 -0.48
CA PHE A 32 -10.51 -1.80 -0.97
C PHE A 32 -9.97 -2.77 -2.03
N LYS A 33 -9.46 -2.25 -3.16
CA LYS A 33 -8.88 -3.09 -4.25
C LYS A 33 -7.86 -4.11 -3.72
N ILE A 34 -6.92 -3.66 -2.90
CA ILE A 34 -5.83 -4.46 -2.33
C ILE A 34 -6.38 -5.55 -1.41
N THR A 35 -7.32 -5.22 -0.52
CA THR A 35 -7.83 -6.20 0.44
C THR A 35 -8.80 -7.20 -0.18
N GLU A 36 -9.57 -6.84 -1.21
CA GLU A 36 -10.39 -7.81 -1.95
C GLU A 36 -9.52 -8.75 -2.79
N TYR A 37 -8.55 -8.25 -3.57
CA TYR A 37 -7.62 -9.10 -4.33
C TYR A 37 -6.82 -10.03 -3.41
N ALA A 38 -6.38 -9.53 -2.24
CA ALA A 38 -5.70 -10.35 -1.24
C ALA A 38 -6.59 -11.46 -0.65
N LYS A 39 -7.93 -11.30 -0.63
CA LYS A 39 -8.89 -12.35 -0.24
C LYS A 39 -9.11 -13.36 -1.37
N GLU A 40 -9.26 -12.90 -2.61
CA GLU A 40 -9.42 -13.76 -3.80
C GLU A 40 -8.22 -14.73 -3.95
N GLU A 41 -7.00 -14.22 -3.74
CA GLU A 41 -5.76 -14.99 -3.77
C GLU A 41 -5.48 -15.79 -2.48
N ALA A 42 -6.32 -15.70 -1.43
CA ALA A 42 -6.08 -16.34 -0.13
C ALA A 42 -6.84 -17.68 0.03
N PRO A 43 -6.21 -18.69 0.66
CA PRO A 43 -6.93 -19.85 1.17
C PRO A 43 -8.11 -19.43 2.07
N HIS A 44 -9.28 -20.07 1.87
CA HIS A 44 -10.55 -19.65 2.49
C HIS A 44 -10.47 -19.34 4.00
N HIS A 45 -9.70 -20.11 4.76
CA HIS A 45 -9.52 -19.95 6.20
C HIS A 45 -8.66 -18.72 6.62
N LEU A 46 -8.20 -17.91 5.67
CA LEU A 46 -7.50 -16.65 5.89
C LEU A 46 -8.30 -15.42 5.44
N ILE A 47 -9.37 -15.59 4.65
CA ILE A 47 -10.16 -14.50 4.06
C ILE A 47 -10.71 -13.55 5.13
N GLU A 48 -11.33 -14.09 6.19
CA GLU A 48 -11.87 -13.31 7.31
C GLU A 48 -10.78 -12.58 8.13
N SER A 49 -9.51 -12.94 7.95
CA SER A 49 -8.38 -12.30 8.62
C SER A 49 -7.78 -11.13 7.83
N ILE A 50 -8.31 -10.82 6.65
CA ILE A 50 -7.86 -9.74 5.76
C ILE A 50 -8.94 -8.67 5.70
N GLY A 51 -8.58 -7.43 5.99
CA GLY A 51 -9.47 -6.27 5.81
C GLY A 51 -8.80 -4.97 6.22
N TYR A 52 -9.56 -3.88 6.17
CA TYR A 52 -9.10 -2.58 6.64
C TYR A 52 -10.24 -1.80 7.31
N GLU A 53 -9.86 -0.82 8.10
CA GLU A 53 -10.73 0.12 8.80
C GLU A 53 -10.18 1.53 8.59
N GLN A 54 -11.05 2.50 8.28
CA GLN A 54 -10.72 3.92 8.33
C GLN A 54 -11.10 4.50 9.70
N ASP A 55 -10.27 5.38 10.26
CA ASP A 55 -10.59 6.06 11.52
C ASP A 55 -11.64 7.16 11.30
N ASN A 56 -12.80 7.02 11.96
CA ASN A 56 -13.95 7.92 11.84
C ASN A 56 -13.68 9.39 12.27
N VAL A 57 -12.57 9.66 12.96
CA VAL A 57 -12.17 11.02 13.40
C VAL A 57 -10.93 11.50 12.64
N LEU A 58 -10.03 10.58 12.28
CA LEU A 58 -8.78 10.86 11.57
C LEU A 58 -8.83 10.24 10.17
N SER A 59 -9.50 10.89 9.22
CA SER A 59 -9.78 10.34 7.88
C SER A 59 -8.55 9.86 7.06
N MET A 60 -7.35 10.39 7.34
CA MET A 60 -6.09 9.92 6.73
C MET A 60 -5.46 8.69 7.40
N LYS A 61 -6.03 8.22 8.52
CA LYS A 61 -5.54 7.09 9.31
C LYS A 61 -6.35 5.85 8.95
N PHE A 62 -5.73 4.97 8.17
CA PHE A 62 -6.22 3.64 7.87
C PHE A 62 -5.51 2.60 8.74
N LYS A 63 -6.20 1.52 9.07
CA LYS A 63 -5.72 0.37 9.83
C LYS A 63 -5.97 -0.88 9.01
N ILE A 64 -4.91 -1.60 8.63
CA ILE A 64 -5.06 -2.94 8.04
C ILE A 64 -5.23 -3.95 9.17
N ASN A 65 -6.17 -4.87 9.02
CA ASN A 65 -6.23 -6.12 9.76
C ASN A 65 -5.69 -7.24 8.85
N CYS A 66 -4.63 -7.92 9.26
CA CYS A 66 -4.05 -9.03 8.51
C CYS A 66 -3.51 -10.08 9.48
N SER A 67 -3.85 -11.36 9.31
CA SER A 67 -3.14 -12.42 10.04
C SER A 67 -1.73 -12.61 9.47
N LYS A 68 -0.77 -13.02 10.32
CA LYS A 68 0.61 -13.34 9.91
C LYS A 68 0.71 -14.29 8.70
N ARG A 69 -0.27 -15.19 8.54
CA ARG A 69 -0.32 -16.17 7.44
C ARG A 69 -0.85 -15.55 6.14
N ALA A 70 -1.60 -14.44 6.22
CA ALA A 70 -2.15 -13.70 5.08
C ALA A 70 -1.21 -12.58 4.57
N VAL A 71 -0.24 -12.12 5.38
CA VAL A 71 0.74 -11.08 4.98
C VAL A 71 1.38 -11.33 3.60
N PRO A 72 1.80 -12.56 3.23
CA PRO A 72 2.35 -12.81 1.89
C PRO A 72 1.36 -12.65 0.73
N HIS A 73 0.05 -12.72 0.99
CA HIS A 73 -1.00 -12.48 -0.01
C HIS A 73 -1.31 -10.97 -0.11
N LEU A 74 -1.34 -10.28 1.04
CA LEU A 74 -1.46 -8.82 1.10
C LEU A 74 -0.31 -8.11 0.38
N ASN A 75 0.95 -8.52 0.61
CA ASN A 75 2.09 -7.91 -0.07
C ASN A 75 2.03 -8.11 -1.60
N ARG A 76 1.65 -9.31 -2.07
CA ARG A 76 1.41 -9.58 -3.49
C ARG A 76 0.29 -8.72 -4.09
N ALA A 77 -0.78 -8.46 -3.33
CA ALA A 77 -1.87 -7.57 -3.78
C ALA A 77 -1.42 -6.11 -3.89
N ILE A 78 -0.57 -5.63 -2.97
CA ILE A 78 0.03 -4.29 -3.05
C ILE A 78 0.97 -4.20 -4.25
N GLU A 79 1.86 -5.18 -4.45
CA GLU A 79 2.78 -5.28 -5.59
C GLU A 79 2.05 -5.32 -6.94
N HIS A 80 0.92 -6.05 -7.02
CA HIS A 80 0.09 -6.16 -8.21
C HIS A 80 -0.48 -4.81 -8.66
N TYR A 81 -1.02 -4.02 -7.73
CA TYR A 81 -1.64 -2.73 -8.04
C TYR A 81 -0.68 -1.54 -8.07
N MET A 82 0.55 -1.67 -7.52
CA MET A 82 1.54 -0.59 -7.50
C MET A 82 1.73 0.11 -8.86
N PRO A 83 1.79 -0.58 -10.02
CA PRO A 83 1.95 0.08 -11.33
C PRO A 83 0.71 0.86 -11.82
N GLU A 84 -0.48 0.61 -11.25
CA GLU A 84 -1.71 1.38 -11.57
C GLU A 84 -1.88 2.63 -10.69
N MET A 85 -1.16 2.71 -9.56
CA MET A 85 -1.28 3.80 -8.61
C MET A 85 -0.59 5.07 -9.14
N GLN A 86 -1.14 6.23 -8.76
CA GLN A 86 -0.45 7.51 -8.91
C GLN A 86 0.87 7.50 -8.13
N TYR A 87 1.92 8.19 -8.60
CA TYR A 87 3.27 8.10 -8.04
C TYR A 87 3.31 8.35 -6.51
N VAL A 88 2.58 9.34 -6.02
CA VAL A 88 2.51 9.64 -4.58
C VAL A 88 1.75 8.56 -3.79
N THR A 89 0.75 7.93 -4.39
CA THR A 89 0.05 6.78 -3.79
C THR A 89 0.94 5.52 -3.78
N GLN A 90 1.82 5.34 -4.78
CA GLN A 90 2.85 4.30 -4.73
C GLN A 90 3.79 4.50 -3.54
N LEU A 91 4.30 5.73 -3.33
CA LEU A 91 5.15 6.05 -2.18
C LEU A 91 4.44 5.77 -0.85
N TYR A 92 3.14 6.06 -0.74
CA TYR A 92 2.34 5.71 0.44
C TYR A 92 2.28 4.20 0.68
N PHE A 93 1.91 3.40 -0.33
CA PHE A 93 1.82 1.95 -0.17
C PHE A 93 3.17 1.26 -0.01
N GLN A 94 4.28 1.83 -0.51
CA GLN A 94 5.64 1.39 -0.18
C GLN A 94 5.97 1.58 1.30
N ILE A 95 5.57 2.71 1.92
CA ILE A 95 5.71 2.91 3.38
C ILE A 95 4.82 1.93 4.16
N VAL A 96 3.59 1.67 3.68
CA VAL A 96 2.70 0.66 4.26
C VAL A 96 3.34 -0.74 4.22
N GLN A 97 3.96 -1.14 3.11
CA GLN A 97 4.71 -2.41 3.02
C GLN A 97 5.90 -2.46 3.98
N GLN A 98 6.65 -1.36 4.14
CA GLN A 98 7.76 -1.30 5.11
C GLN A 98 7.27 -1.49 6.56
N ILE A 99 6.12 -0.91 6.91
CA ILE A 99 5.48 -1.09 8.23
C ILE A 99 5.03 -2.55 8.41
N ILE A 100 4.31 -3.12 7.44
CA ILE A 100 3.87 -4.53 7.45
C ILE A 100 5.06 -5.48 7.61
N GLN A 101 6.13 -5.28 6.84
CA GLN A 101 7.32 -6.12 6.87
C GLN A 101 8.01 -6.04 8.24
N LYS A 102 8.16 -4.82 8.79
CA LYS A 102 8.72 -4.61 10.12
C LYS A 102 7.90 -5.30 11.21
N GLU A 103 6.58 -5.14 11.23
CA GLU A 103 5.71 -5.79 12.22
C GLU A 103 5.75 -7.33 12.08
N TYR A 104 5.88 -7.84 10.85
CA TYR A 104 6.02 -9.27 10.57
C TYR A 104 7.38 -9.83 11.05
N GLU A 105 8.45 -9.05 10.99
CA GLU A 105 9.79 -9.40 11.50
C GLU A 105 9.88 -9.31 13.02
N GLU A 106 9.43 -8.20 13.63
CA GLU A 106 9.37 -8.03 15.10
C GLU A 106 8.53 -9.13 15.77
N TYR A 107 7.50 -9.62 15.07
CA TYR A 107 6.71 -10.75 15.52
C TYR A 107 7.46 -12.09 15.54
N ASN A 108 8.49 -12.27 14.71
CA ASN A 108 8.98 -13.56 14.24
C ASN A 108 10.52 -13.71 14.38
N PRO A 109 11.07 -13.61 15.62
CA PRO A 109 12.50 -13.38 15.87
C PRO A 109 13.44 -14.54 15.50
N GLU A 110 12.93 -15.71 15.13
CA GLU A 110 13.77 -16.89 14.79
C GLU A 110 14.34 -16.87 13.37
N LYS A 111 14.26 -15.74 12.64
CA LYS A 111 14.82 -15.57 11.29
C LYS A 111 15.78 -14.39 11.10
N SER A 112 16.04 -13.58 12.11
CA SER A 112 16.94 -12.42 12.03
C SER A 112 18.43 -12.74 12.28
N GLY A 113 18.80 -14.03 12.37
CA GLY A 113 20.19 -14.49 12.44
C GLY A 113 20.45 -15.57 11.38
N GLY A 114 20.85 -15.16 10.18
CA GLY A 114 20.93 -16.06 9.02
C GLY A 114 21.68 -15.48 7.81
N ASP A 115 22.88 -14.94 8.05
CA ASP A 115 23.94 -14.65 7.08
C ASP A 115 25.29 -14.98 7.74
#